data_AF-A0A955GET7-F1
#
_entry.id   AF-A0A955GET7-F1
#
_cell.length_a   1.000
_cell.length_b   1.000
_cell.length_c   1.000
_cell.angle_alpha   90.00
_cell.angle_beta   90.00
_cell.angle_gamma   90.00
#
_symmetry.space_group_name_H-M   'P 1'
#
loop_
_entity.id
_entity.type
_entity.pdbx_description
1 polymer ?
#
loop_
_entity_poly.entity_id
_entity_poly.type
_entity_poly.pdbx_seq_one_letter_code
_entity_poly.pdbx_strand_id
1 'polypeptide(L)'
;MADKLGDLLQRRDAQNEPDEFSIIRKYVQDRFEVTPKLSITKSGISIGVPNSAIASNLRFELFELGQKLKSKKRLFIRIIR
;
A
#
# COMPACT_ATOMS: atom_id res chain seq x y z
N MET A 1 -27.66 12.88 13.10
CA MET A 1 -26.24 13.18 13.43
C MET A 1 -25.57 11.87 13.83
N ALA A 2 -25.26 11.01 12.86
CA ALA A 2 -24.85 9.63 13.12
C ALA A 2 -23.62 9.26 12.28
N ASP A 3 -22.59 10.12 12.28
CA ASP A 3 -21.42 9.95 11.41
C ASP A 3 -20.09 10.06 12.16
N LYS A 4 -20.03 9.56 13.41
CA LYS A 4 -18.79 9.59 14.21
C LYS A 4 -18.37 8.25 14.82
N LEU A 5 -18.95 7.13 14.37
CA LEU A 5 -18.44 5.79 14.71
C LEU A 5 -17.56 5.16 13.62
N GLY A 6 -17.72 5.55 12.35
CA GLY A 6 -16.85 5.06 11.27
C GLY A 6 -15.41 5.60 11.34
N ASP A 7 -15.24 6.79 11.91
CA ASP A 7 -13.96 7.52 11.98
C ASP A 7 -13.00 6.93 13.03
N LEU A 8 -13.53 6.26 14.06
CA LEU A 8 -12.73 5.64 15.13
C LEU A 8 -12.18 4.27 14.72
N LEU A 9 -12.79 3.60 13.74
CA LEU A 9 -12.29 2.34 13.18
C LEU A 9 -11.13 2.58 12.20
N GLN A 10 -11.11 3.71 11.48
CA GLN A 10 -9.99 4.07 10.60
C GLN A 10 -8.69 4.42 11.35
N ARG A 11 -8.76 4.79 12.64
CA ARG A 11 -7.60 5.23 13.42
C ARG A 11 -6.85 4.10 14.12
N ARG A 12 -7.39 2.87 14.18
CA ARG A 12 -6.72 1.74 14.83
C ARG A 12 -5.62 1.09 13.97
N ASP A 13 -5.74 1.16 12.65
CA ASP A 13 -4.69 0.63 11.75
C ASP A 13 -3.50 1.61 11.59
N ALA A 14 -3.72 2.91 11.79
CA ALA A 14 -2.69 3.94 11.60
C ALA A 14 -1.56 3.93 12.66
N GLN A 15 -1.73 3.26 13.81
CA GLN A 15 -0.71 3.26 14.87
C GLN A 15 0.43 2.26 14.66
N ASN A 16 0.32 1.35 13.69
CA ASN A 16 1.35 0.36 13.35
C ASN A 16 1.72 0.34 11.86
N GLU A 17 1.21 1.28 11.06
CA GLU A 17 1.62 1.39 9.67
C GLU A 17 3.05 1.92 9.59
N PRO A 18 4.00 1.18 8.99
CA PRO A 18 5.34 1.70 8.73
C PRO A 18 5.25 2.94 7.83
N ASP A 19 6.19 3.89 7.96
CA ASP A 19 6.28 5.06 7.07
C ASP A 19 6.27 4.69 5.57
N GLU A 20 6.78 3.49 5.28
CA GLU A 20 6.73 2.81 3.98
C GLU A 20 5.32 2.78 3.36
N PHE A 21 4.27 2.59 4.17
CA PHE A 21 2.90 2.48 3.67
C PHE A 21 2.38 3.82 3.16
N SER A 22 2.67 4.90 3.88
CA SER A 22 2.29 6.25 3.46
C SER A 22 2.97 6.63 2.15
N ILE A 23 4.24 6.24 1.97
CA ILE A 23 4.98 6.47 0.73
C ILE A 23 4.38 5.66 -0.42
N ILE A 24 4.16 4.36 -0.22
CA ILE A 24 3.57 3.47 -1.25
C ILE A 24 2.17 3.97 -1.63
N ARG A 25 1.31 4.28 -0.65
CA ARG A 25 -0.05 4.74 -0.91
C ARG A 25 -0.06 6.03 -1.71
N LYS A 26 0.74 7.03 -1.31
CA LYS A 26 0.87 8.28 -2.07
C LYS A 26 1.38 8.02 -3.48
N TYR A 27 2.38 7.16 -3.65
CA TYR A 27 2.95 6.84 -4.96
C TYR A 27 1.92 6.20 -5.89
N VAL A 28 1.16 5.22 -5.40
CA VAL A 28 0.16 4.53 -6.21
C VAL A 28 -1.03 5.45 -6.52
N GLN A 29 -1.43 6.27 -5.55
CA GLN A 29 -2.51 7.22 -5.74
C GLN A 29 -2.15 8.31 -6.76
N ASP A 30 -0.91 8.83 -6.72
CA ASP A 30 -0.43 9.85 -7.67
C ASP A 30 -0.30 9.30 -9.10
N ARG A 31 0.22 8.06 -9.24
CA ARG A 31 0.47 7.44 -10.55
C ARG A 31 -0.73 6.79 -11.20
N PHE A 32 -1.59 6.16 -10.41
CA PHE A 32 -2.67 5.31 -10.92
C PHE A 32 -4.06 5.80 -10.51
N GLU A 33 -4.16 6.85 -9.69
CA GLU A 33 -5.43 7.35 -9.12
C GLU A 33 -6.22 6.26 -8.37
N VAL A 34 -5.51 5.22 -7.89
CA VAL A 34 -6.10 4.09 -7.19
C VAL A 34 -5.55 4.04 -5.77
N THR A 35 -6.42 3.69 -4.81
CA THR A 35 -5.99 3.42 -3.44
C THR A 35 -5.61 1.93 -3.30
N PRO A 36 -4.31 1.59 -3.18
CA PRO A 36 -3.92 0.20 -2.98
C PRO A 36 -4.27 -0.26 -1.56
N LYS A 37 -4.57 -1.55 -1.44
CA LYS A 37 -4.74 -2.21 -0.13
C LYS A 37 -3.40 -2.69 0.37
N LEU A 38 -2.83 -2.01 1.35
CA LEU A 38 -1.54 -2.39 1.94
C LEU A 38 -1.76 -3.33 3.13
N SER A 39 -0.88 -4.30 3.31
CA SER A 39 -0.94 -5.23 4.44
C SER A 39 0.47 -5.67 4.81
N ILE A 40 0.81 -5.58 6.10
CA ILE A 40 2.12 -6.04 6.58
C ILE A 40 2.03 -7.53 6.92
N THR A 41 3.02 -8.29 6.49
CA THR A 41 3.13 -9.73 6.75
C THR A 41 4.50 -10.02 7.36
N LYS A 42 4.66 -11.17 8.03
CA LYS A 42 5.96 -11.58 8.59
C LYS A 42 7.08 -11.65 7.53
N SER A 43 6.71 -11.84 6.27
CA SER A 43 7.66 -11.95 5.15
C SER A 43 7.95 -10.61 4.46
N GLY A 44 7.20 -9.54 4.76
CA GLY A 44 7.32 -8.24 4.09
C GLY A 44 5.99 -7.49 3.94
N ILE A 45 5.91 -6.59 2.95
CA ILE A 45 4.72 -5.76 2.71
C ILE A 45 3.97 -6.30 1.50
N SER A 46 2.69 -6.58 1.66
CA SER A 46 1.78 -6.94 0.57
C SER A 46 1.02 -5.71 0.08
N ILE A 47 1.00 -5.52 -1.23
CA ILE A 47 0.34 -4.44 -1.95
C ILE A 47 -0.74 -5.06 -2.83
N GLY A 48 -1.98 -4.91 -2.39
CA GLY A 48 -3.19 -5.30 -3.09
C GLY A 48 -3.62 -4.23 -4.09
N VAL A 49 -3.71 -4.59 -5.37
CA VAL A 49 -4.20 -3.72 -6.44
C VAL A 49 -5.39 -4.36 -7.15
N PRO A 50 -6.35 -3.56 -7.67
CA PRO A 50 -7.58 -4.10 -8.26
C PRO A 50 -7.40 -4.70 -9.66
N ASN A 51 -6.33 -4.33 -10.37
CA ASN A 51 -6.13 -4.75 -11.77
C ASN A 51 -4.70 -5.27 -12.00
N SER A 52 -4.58 -6.29 -12.85
CA SER A 52 -3.32 -6.85 -13.34
C SER A 52 -2.47 -5.81 -14.09
N ALA A 53 -3.10 -4.89 -14.83
CA ALA A 53 -2.38 -3.82 -15.51
C ALA A 53 -1.62 -2.91 -14.52
N ILE A 54 -2.29 -2.50 -13.44
CA ILE A 54 -1.69 -1.73 -12.35
C ILE A 54 -0.62 -2.57 -11.64
N ALA A 55 -0.87 -3.86 -11.41
CA ALA A 55 0.11 -4.76 -10.79
C ALA A 55 1.42 -4.84 -11.58
N SER A 56 1.34 -4.94 -12.90
CA SER A 56 2.50 -5.00 -13.79
C SER A 56 3.28 -3.69 -13.79
N ASN A 57 2.59 -2.56 -13.94
CA ASN A 57 3.23 -1.23 -13.91
C ASN A 57 3.86 -0.97 -12.55
N LEU A 58 3.13 -1.28 -11.47
CA LEU A 58 3.63 -1.19 -10.11
C LEU A 58 4.86 -2.08 -9.91
N ARG A 59 4.98 -3.23 -10.58
CA ARG A 59 6.14 -4.13 -10.45
C ARG A 59 7.43 -3.51 -10.99
N PHE A 60 7.34 -2.78 -12.11
CA PHE A 60 8.47 -2.01 -12.63
C PHE A 60 8.85 -0.87 -11.67
N GLU A 61 7.84 -0.16 -11.19
CA GLU A 61 8.00 0.96 -10.26
C GLU A 61 8.42 0.53 -8.85
N LEU A 62 8.07 -0.68 -8.42
CA LEU A 62 8.40 -1.23 -7.11
C LEU A 62 9.88 -1.49 -6.95
N PHE A 63 10.57 -1.78 -8.05
CA PHE A 63 12.02 -1.87 -8.06
C PHE A 63 12.63 -0.51 -7.70
N GLU A 64 12.18 0.58 -8.34
CA GLU A 64 12.62 1.94 -8.02
C GLU A 64 12.19 2.37 -6.60
N LEU A 65 10.97 2.02 -6.21
CA LEU A 65 10.42 2.35 -4.91
C LEU A 65 11.19 1.63 -3.79
N GLY A 66 11.58 0.37 -4.01
CA GLY A 66 12.45 -0.39 -3.11
C GLY A 66 13.84 0.24 -2.97
N GLN A 67 14.41 0.77 -4.07
CA GLN A 67 15.66 1.51 -4.05
C GLN A 67 15.54 2.81 -3.23
N LYS A 68 14.42 3.53 -3.35
CA LYS A 68 14.14 4.76 -2.58
C LYS A 68 13.89 4.51 -1.10
N LEU A 69 13.19 3.42 -0.76
CA LEU A 69 12.78 3.11 0.61
C LEU A 69 13.97 2.72 1.51
N LYS A 70 15.11 2.32 0.94
CA LYS A 70 16.25 1.69 1.65
C LYS A 70 15.84 0.55 2.60
N SER A 71 14.63 -0.01 2.42
CA SER A 71 14.06 -1.02 3.30
C SER A 71 14.37 -2.40 2.74
N LYS A 72 14.87 -3.29 3.59
CA LYS A 72 15.14 -4.70 3.25
C LYS A 72 13.87 -5.56 3.20
N LYS A 73 12.69 -4.97 3.45
CA LYS A 73 11.43 -5.70 3.47
C LYS A 73 11.02 -6.06 2.05
N ARG A 74 10.69 -7.34 1.82
CA ARG A 74 10.20 -7.81 0.52
C ARG A 74 8.83 -7.20 0.23
N LEU A 75 8.67 -6.65 -0.96
CA LEU A 75 7.40 -6.11 -1.43
C LEU A 75 6.71 -7.18 -2.28
N PHE A 76 5.47 -7.52 -1.93
CA PHE A 76 4.66 -8.52 -2.63
C PHE A 76 3.48 -7.82 -3.27
N ILE A 77 3.29 -8.02 -4.57
CA ILE A 77 2.11 -7.51 -5.28
C ILE A 77 1.08 -8.61 -5.32
N ARG A 78 -0.15 -8.29 -4.93
CA ARG A 78 -1.32 -9.16 -5.09
C ARG A 78 -2.39 -8.43 -5.88
N ILE A 79 -3.03 -9.14 -6.79
CA ILE A 79 -4.25 -8.66 -7.44
C ILE A 79 -5.40 -9.07 -6.53
N ILE A 80 -6.13 -8.10 -6.01
CA ILE A 80 -7.36 -8.32 -5.25
C ILE A 80 -8.53 -8.13 -6.20
N ARG A 81 -9.37 -9.16 -6.36
CA ARG A 81 -10.66 -9.06 -7.05
C ARG A 81 -11.74 -8.64 -6.08
#